data_AF-A0A151S5M2-F1
#
_entry.id   AF-A0A151S5M2-F1
#
_cell.length_a   1.000
_cell.length_b   1.000
_cell.length_c   1.000
_cell.angle_alpha   90.00
_cell.angle_beta   90.00
_cell.angle_gamma   90.00
#
_symmetry.space_group_name_H-M   'P 1'
#
loop_
_entity.id
_entity.type
_entity.pdbx_description
1 polymer ?
#
loop_
_entity_poly.entity_id
_entity_poly.type
_entity_poly.pdbx_seq_one_letter_code
_entity_poly.pdbx_strand_id
1 'polypeptide(L)' 'MCDIPWQLTFPEAFVENLCRVYSDHCPILVRRNGRCSRWTDRPFHFQAAWATHRDFEPLVSNVWRRNKRRKEVL' A
#
# COMPACT_ATOMS: atom_id res chain seq x y z
N MET A 1 2.35 -1.27 -11.29
CA MET A 1 3.38 -0.20 -11.38
C MET A 1 4.02 0.11 -10.02
N CYS A 2 4.20 -0.89 -9.16
CA CYS A 2 5.08 -0.84 -7.99
C CYS A 2 5.08 -2.26 -7.41
N ASP A 3 5.64 -3.22 -8.14
CA ASP A 3 5.56 -4.63 -7.78
C ASP A 3 6.74 -4.99 -6.87
N ILE A 4 6.60 -6.08 -6.10
CA ILE A 4 7.63 -6.51 -5.12
C ILE A 4 9.04 -6.58 -5.73
N PRO A 5 9.26 -7.10 -6.96
CA PRO A 5 10.58 -7.12 -7.57
C PRO A 5 11.21 -5.72 -7.74
N TRP A 6 10.41 -4.72 -8.09
CA TRP A 6 10.88 -3.34 -8.24
C TRP A 6 11.28 -2.73 -6.89
N GLN A 7 10.48 -2.97 -5.85
CA GLN A 7 10.78 -2.50 -4.49
C GLN A 7 12.08 -3.12 -3.95
N LEU A 8 12.32 -4.40 -4.24
CA LEU A 8 13.54 -5.09 -3.86
C LEU A 8 14.78 -4.58 -4.63
N THR A 9 14.60 -4.11 -5.86
CA THR A 9 15.69 -3.58 -6.68
C THR A 9 16.14 -2.19 -6.23
N PHE A 10 15.22 -1.39 -5.67
CA PHE A 10 15.47 -0.03 -5.22
C PHE A 10 14.92 0.21 -3.80
N PRO A 11 15.54 -0.39 -2.77
CA PRO A 11 14.99 -0.35 -1.42
C PRO A 11 14.98 1.05 -0.80
N GLU A 12 15.82 1.97 -1.29
CA GLU A 12 15.83 3.38 -0.87
C GLU A 12 14.94 4.27 -1.75
N ALA A 13 14.35 3.72 -2.82
CA ALA A 13 13.48 4.51 -3.68
C ALA A 13 12.14 4.81 -3.00
N PHE A 14 11.71 6.07 -3.09
CA PHE A 14 10.39 6.48 -2.64
C PHE A 14 9.72 7.38 -3.67
N VAL A 15 8.39 7.45 -3.56
CA VAL A 15 7.53 8.22 -4.44
C VAL A 15 6.87 9.32 -3.64
N GLU A 16 6.95 10.56 -4.13
CA GLU A 16 6.27 11.71 -3.57
C GLU A 16 5.36 12.36 -4.62
N ASN A 17 4.15 12.76 -4.20
CA ASN A 17 3.27 13.55 -5.03
C ASN A 17 3.58 15.02 -4.80
N LEU A 18 3.95 15.74 -5.85
CA LEU A 18 4.22 17.17 -5.77
C LEU A 18 2.92 17.96 -5.71
N CYS A 19 2.95 19.09 -5.00
CA CYS A 19 1.83 20.01 -4.92
C CYS A 19 1.43 20.49 -6.31
N ARG A 20 0.12 20.61 -6.50
CA ARG A 20 -0.49 21.12 -7.72
C ARG A 20 -0.36 22.64 -7.79
N VAL A 21 0.82 23.14 -8.18
CA VAL A 21 1.07 24.60 -8.22
C VAL A 21 0.82 25.19 -9.62
N TYR A 22 1.21 24.47 -10.68
CA TYR A 22 1.18 25.00 -12.06
C TYR A 22 0.65 24.02 -13.11
N SER A 23 0.19 22.84 -12.70
CA SER A 23 -0.42 21.84 -13.59
C SER A 23 -1.79 21.48 -13.05
N ASP A 24 -2.69 21.11 -13.94
CA ASP A 24 -3.95 20.42 -13.66
C ASP A 24 -3.75 18.94 -13.25
N HIS A 25 -2.50 18.51 -13.10
CA HIS A 25 -2.09 17.23 -12.55
C HIS A 25 -1.19 17.42 -11.32
N CYS A 26 -1.15 16.42 -10.43
CA CYS A 26 -0.17 16.35 -9.36
C CYS A 26 1.00 15.49 -9.86
N PRO A 27 2.17 16.06 -10.19
CA PRO A 27 3.29 15.28 -10.71
C PRO A 27 3.77 14.25 -9.68
N ILE A 28 4.15 13.07 -10.17
CA ILE A 28 4.73 12.00 -9.35
C ILE A 28 6.25 12.08 -9.47
N LEU A 29 6.95 12.26 -8.35
CA LEU A 29 8.40 12.33 -8.31
C LEU A 29 8.96 11.05 -7.66
N VAL A 30 9.84 10.37 -8.39
CA VAL A 30 10.56 9.17 -7.93
C VAL A 30 11.98 9.56 -7.54
N ARG A 31 12.37 9.30 -6.29
CA ARG A 31 13.71 9.64 -5.77
C ARG A 31 14.40 8.40 -5.24
N ARG A 32 15.70 8.26 -5.56
CA ARG A 32 16.56 7.16 -5.09
C ARG A 32 17.26 7.46 -3.76
N ASN A 33 17.55 8.74 -3.48
CA ASN A 33 18.28 9.16 -2.30
C ASN A 33 17.44 10.15 -1.49
N GLY A 34 16.91 9.67 -0.38
CA GLY A 34 16.29 10.49 0.64
C GLY A 34 16.10 9.66 1.89
N ARG A 35 16.16 10.32 3.05
CA ARG A 35 15.71 9.71 4.29
C ARG A 35 14.22 9.47 4.12
N CYS A 36 13.84 8.29 3.66
CA CYS A 36 12.48 7.85 3.87
C CYS A 36 12.37 7.71 5.38
N SER A 37 11.81 8.75 6.04
CA SER A 37 11.31 8.61 7.40
C SER A 37 10.53 7.31 7.39
N ARG A 38 11.03 6.34 8.13
CA ARG A 38 10.70 4.93 7.91
C ARG A 38 9.19 4.81 7.83
N TRP A 39 8.75 3.95 6.93
CA TRP A 39 7.37 3.56 6.64
C TRP A 39 6.63 2.95 7.83
N THR A 40 7.05 3.24 9.07
CA THR A 40 6.66 2.54 10.28
C THR A 40 5.31 2.98 10.82
N ASP A 41 4.75 4.09 10.34
CA ASP A 41 3.49 4.62 10.87
C ASP A 41 2.49 5.03 9.77
N ARG A 42 2.46 4.28 8.67
CA ARG A 42 1.35 4.41 7.72
C ARG A 42 0.24 3.46 8.14
N PRO A 43 -0.88 3.96 8.70
CA PRO A 43 -2.00 3.11 9.02
C PRO A 43 -2.55 2.49 7.73
N PHE A 44 -3.18 1.33 7.87
CA PHE A 44 -3.92 0.74 6.77
C PHE A 44 -5.09 1.66 6.40
N HIS A 45 -5.17 2.05 5.13
CA HIS A 45 -6.28 2.83 4.60
C HIS A 45 -7.18 1.95 3.74
N PHE A 46 -8.46 1.85 4.12
CA PHE A 46 -9.47 1.18 3.31
C PHE A 46 -9.83 2.05 2.10
N GLN A 47 -9.78 1.47 0.90
CA GLN A 47 -10.28 2.15 -0.32
C GLN A 47 -11.70 1.66 -0.63
N ALA A 48 -12.64 2.58 -0.80
CA ALA A 48 -14.05 2.24 -1.09
C ALA A 48 -14.22 1.37 -2.34
N ALA A 49 -13.35 1.54 -3.35
CA ALA A 49 -13.32 0.72 -4.56
C ALA A 49 -13.06 -0.77 -4.29
N TRP A 50 -12.48 -1.13 -3.14
CA TRP A 50 -12.31 -2.53 -2.76
C TRP A 50 -13.65 -3.19 -2.47
N ALA A 51 -14.61 -2.48 -1.86
CA ALA A 51 -15.92 -3.04 -1.56
C ALA A 51 -16.72 -3.42 -2.82
N THR A 52 -16.44 -2.77 -3.96
CA THR A 52 -17.10 -3.05 -5.24
C THR A 52 -16.45 -4.19 -6.02
N HIS A 53 -15.28 -4.68 -5.60
CA HIS A 53 -14.58 -5.75 -6.29
C HIS A 53 -15.25 -7.10 -5.98
N ARG A 54 -15.54 -7.88 -7.03
CA ARG A 54 -16.25 -9.18 -6.92
C ARG A 54 -15.61 -10.16 -5.92
N ASP A 55 -14.28 -10.12 -5.81
CA ASP A 55 -13.52 -11.03 -4.96
C ASP A 55 -13.29 -10.50 -3.53
N PHE A 56 -13.81 -9.31 -3.21
CA PHE A 56 -13.59 -8.68 -1.91
C PHE A 56 -14.21 -9.47 -0.74
N GLU A 57 -15.50 -9.82 -0.86
CA GLU A 57 -16.22 -10.55 0.20
C GLU A 57 -15.61 -11.94 0.45
N PRO A 58 -15.33 -12.77 -0.58
CA PRO A 58 -14.68 -14.06 -0.38
C PRO A 58 -13.30 -13.95 0.28
N LEU A 59 -12.52 -12.94 -0.11
CA LEU A 59 -11.18 -12.70 0.43
C LEU A 59 -11.24 -12.33 1.92
N VAL A 60 -12.09 -11.37 2.29
CA VAL A 60 -12.27 -10.93 3.69
C VAL A 60 -12.77 -12.09 4.54
N SER A 61 -13.79 -12.83 4.10
CA SER A 61 -14.34 -13.98 4.82
C SER A 61 -13.27 -15.05 5.09
N ASN A 62 -12.45 -15.37 4.09
CA ASN A 62 -11.37 -16.35 4.21
C ASN A 62 -10.27 -15.90 5.20
N VAL A 63 -9.80 -14.65 5.10
CA VAL A 63 -8.75 -14.12 5.99
C VAL A 63 -9.21 -14.10 7.44
N TRP A 64 -10.44 -13.65 7.71
CA TRP A 64 -10.99 -13.61 9.07
C TRP A 64 -11.15 -15.01 9.67
N ARG A 65 -11.61 -15.99 8.86
CA ARG A 65 -11.71 -17.39 9.30
C ARG A 65 -10.34 -18.00 9.62
N ARG A 66 -9.33 -17.75 8.79
CA ARG A 66 -7.95 -18.19 9.03
C ARG A 66 -7.37 -17.61 10.32
N ASN A 67 -7.69 -16.36 10.64
CA ASN A 67 -7.24 -15.72 11.87
C ASN A 67 -7.92 -16.28 13.12
N LYS A 68 -9.20 -16.68 13.06
CA LYS A 68 -9.86 -17.38 14.17
C LYS A 68 -9.16 -18.69 14.52
N ARG A 69 -8.83 -19.50 13.51
CA ARG A 69 -8.13 -20.78 13.68
C ARG A 69 -6.71 -20.63 14.27
N ARG A 70 -6.08 -19.46 14.10
CA ARG A 70 -4.76 -19.15 14.69
C ARG A 70 -4.82 -18.78 16.16
N LYS A 71 -6.00 -18.39 16.69
CA LYS A 71 -6.19 -18.03 18.10
C LYS A 71 -6.65 -19.21 18.99
N GLU A 72 -7.03 -20.33 18.40
CA GLU A 72 -7.50 -21.53 19.12
C GLU A 72 -6.36 -22.53 19.43
N VAL A 73 -5.11 -22.23 19.04
CA VAL A 73 -3.92 -23.08 19.26
C VAL A 73 -2.95 -22.43 20.27
N LEU A 74 -3.45 -21.51 21.10
CA LEU A 74 -2.79 -20.99 22.31
C LEU A 74 -3.77 -21.17 23.48
#